data_AF-A0A401UCJ3-F1
#
_entry.id   AF-A0A401UCJ3-F1
#
_cell.length_a   1.000
_cell.length_b   1.000
_cell.length_c   1.000
_cell.angle_alpha   90.00
_cell.angle_beta   90.00
_cell.angle_gamma   90.00
#
_symmetry.space_group_name_H-M   'P 1'
#
loop_
_entity.id
_entity.type
_entity.pdbx_description
1 polymer ?
#
loop_
_entity_poly.entity_id
_entity_poly.type
_entity_poly.pdbx_seq_one_letter_code
_entity_poly.pdbx_strand_id
1 'polypeptide(L)' 'MGEIINDTDSQFLWWAIDKIVNWRNTTLLTNLIHIQGTYDKILPIRTSNFKVNNGGHLMIVNKGKEIGDLINKILS' A
#
# COMPACT_ATOMS: atom_id res chain seq x y z
N MET A 1 5.26 4.39 13.48
CA MET A 1 4.17 3.38 13.48
C MET A 1 3.27 3.56 14.69
N GLY A 2 3.81 3.66 15.92
CA GLY A 2 3.00 3.85 17.14
C GLY A 2 2.06 5.06 17.08
N GLU A 3 2.55 6.24 16.68
CA GLU A 3 1.72 7.44 16.56
C GLU A 3 0.59 7.29 15.53
N ILE A 4 0.90 6.78 14.33
CA ILE A 4 -0.12 6.56 13.29
C ILE A 4 -1.23 5.63 13.78
N ILE A 5 -0.89 4.56 14.52
CA ILE A 5 -1.89 3.64 15.07
C ILE A 5 -2.70 4.33 16.17
N ASN A 6 -2.06 5.10 17.05
CA ASN A 6 -2.73 5.81 18.13
C ASN A 6 -3.67 6.93 17.63
N ASP A 7 -3.29 7.59 16.53
CA ASP A 7 -4.06 8.66 15.89
C ASP A 7 -5.13 8.10 14.93
N THR A 8 -5.12 6.79 14.67
CA THR A 8 -6.15 6.13 13.85
C THR A 8 -7.37 5.84 14.70
N ASP A 9 -8.53 6.30 14.23
CA ASP A 9 -9.81 5.94 14.86
C ASP A 9 -10.00 4.41 14.90
N SER A 10 -10.37 3.91 16.08
CA SER A 10 -10.45 2.46 16.31
C SER A 10 -11.57 1.79 15.50
N GLN A 11 -12.70 2.48 15.27
CA GLN A 11 -13.78 1.94 14.45
C GLN A 11 -13.34 1.83 12.98
N PHE A 12 -12.65 2.85 12.48
CA PHE A 12 -12.05 2.82 11.15
C PHE A 12 -11.03 1.68 11.00
N LEU A 13 -10.14 1.48 11.98
CA LEU A 13 -9.14 0.41 11.93
C LEU A 13 -9.80 -0.98 11.82
N TRP A 14 -10.80 -1.26 12.65
CA TRP A 14 -11.53 -2.53 12.60
C TRP A 14 -12.26 -2.73 11.27
N TRP A 15 -12.92 -1.67 10.78
CA TRP A 15 -13.55 -1.71 9.47
C TRP A 15 -12.54 -1.97 8.34
N ALA A 16 -11.36 -1.33 8.37
CA ALA A 16 -10.35 -1.49 7.33
C ALA A 16 -9.81 -2.92 7.29
N ILE A 17 -9.56 -3.53 8.45
CA ILE A 17 -9.15 -4.94 8.56
C ILE A 17 -10.24 -5.86 7.99
N ASP A 18 -11.51 -5.66 8.38
CA ASP A 18 -12.64 -6.43 7.84
C ASP A 18 -12.68 -6.35 6.30
N LYS A 19 -12.55 -5.14 5.75
CA LYS A 19 -12.57 -4.96 4.30
C LYS A 19 -11.40 -5.64 3.62
N ILE A 20 -10.18 -5.50 4.12
CA ILE A 20 -9.01 -6.15 3.50
C ILE A 20 -9.15 -7.67 3.48
N VAL A 21 -9.63 -8.26 4.58
CA VAL A 21 -9.76 -9.73 4.71
C VAL A 21 -10.92 -10.28 3.89
N ASN A 22 -12.06 -9.59 3.89
CA ASN A 22 -13.29 -10.09 3.28
C ASN A 22 -13.53 -9.57 1.86
N TRP A 23 -12.63 -8.75 1.30
CA TRP A 23 -12.77 -8.23 -0.07
C TRP A 23 -12.74 -9.37 -1.11
N ARG A 24 -13.84 -9.53 -1.84
CA ARG A 24 -13.96 -10.45 -2.98
C ARG A 24 -13.98 -9.65 -4.28
N ASN A 25 -12.79 -9.33 -4.79
CA ASN A 25 -12.69 -8.60 -6.04
C ASN A 25 -13.19 -9.46 -7.21
N THR A 26 -14.17 -8.98 -7.95
CA THR A 26 -14.69 -9.64 -9.17
C THR A 26 -14.27 -8.94 -10.45
N THR A 27 -13.60 -7.79 -10.35
CA THR A 27 -13.24 -6.96 -11.51
C THR A 27 -11.72 -6.89 -11.66
N LEU A 28 -11.23 -7.29 -12.84
CA LEU A 28 -9.84 -7.08 -13.23
C LEU A 28 -9.74 -5.75 -13.97
N LEU A 29 -8.92 -4.84 -13.43
CA LEU A 29 -8.62 -3.56 -14.05
C LEU A 29 -7.51 -3.75 -15.10
N THR A 30 -7.75 -3.28 -16.33
CA THR A 30 -6.83 -3.46 -17.46
C THR A 30 -5.62 -2.53 -17.42
N ASN A 31 -5.70 -1.43 -16.68
CA ASN A 31 -4.67 -0.40 -16.54
C ASN A 31 -4.24 -0.22 -15.07
N LEU A 32 -4.13 -1.33 -14.33
CA LEU A 32 -3.70 -1.31 -12.94
C LEU A 32 -2.18 -1.33 -12.82
N ILE A 33 -1.64 -0.36 -12.07
CA ILE A 33 -0.25 -0.36 -11.63
C ILE A 33 -0.19 -0.60 -10.13
N HIS A 34 0.47 -1.67 -9.72
CA HIS A 34 0.70 -2.02 -8.34
C HIS A 34 2.16 -1.72 -7.94
N ILE A 35 2.31 -0.79 -7.01
CA ILE A 35 3.59 -0.42 -6.38
C ILE A 35 3.59 -1.02 -4.97
N GLN A 36 4.64 -1.77 -4.62
CA GLN A 36 4.72 -2.42 -3.31
C GLN A 36 6.11 -2.34 -2.69
N GLY A 37 6.16 -2.17 -1.37
CA GLY A 37 7.41 -2.16 -0.62
C GLY A 37 7.98 -3.56 -0.42
N THR A 38 9.30 -3.73 -0.57
CA THR A 38 9.95 -5.05 -0.44
C THR A 38 10.01 -5.60 0.99
N TYR A 39 9.75 -4.76 1.99
CA TYR A 39 9.78 -5.07 3.42
C TYR A 39 8.40 -4.86 4.07
N ASP A 40 7.32 -4.86 3.30
CA ASP A 40 5.98 -4.91 3.88
C ASP A 40 5.80 -6.24 4.62
N LYS A 41 5.55 -6.15 5.93
CA LYS A 41 5.37 -7.29 6.83
C LYS A 41 3.90 -7.62 7.09
N ILE A 42 2.99 -6.73 6.69
CA ILE A 42 1.55 -6.86 6.92
C ILE A 42 0.92 -7.51 5.70
N LEU A 43 1.25 -7.05 4.49
CA LEU A 43 0.72 -7.58 3.24
C LEU A 43 1.83 -8.32 2.47
N PRO A 44 1.71 -9.66 2.28
CA PRO A 44 2.74 -10.43 1.61
C PRO A 44 2.82 -10.07 0.12
N ILE A 45 4.03 -9.96 -0.40
CA ILE A 45 4.27 -9.71 -1.82
C ILE A 45 3.93 -10.96 -2.63
N ARG A 46 2.89 -10.86 -3.45
CA ARG A 46 2.56 -11.89 -4.46
C ARG A 46 3.00 -11.44 -5.84
N THR A 47 2.41 -10.37 -6.34
CA THR A 47 2.69 -9.74 -7.62
C THR A 47 2.77 -8.23 -7.41
N SER A 48 3.57 -7.54 -8.21
CA SER A 48 3.69 -6.07 -8.20
C SER A 48 4.37 -5.61 -9.49
N ASN A 49 3.92 -4.51 -10.09
CA ASN A 49 4.59 -3.90 -11.25
C ASN A 49 5.89 -3.21 -10.84
N PHE A 50 5.90 -2.55 -9.69
CA PHE A 50 7.05 -1.85 -9.15
C PHE A 50 7.30 -2.22 -7.70
N LYS A 51 8.58 -2.36 -7.35
CA LYS A 51 9.03 -2.66 -6.00
C LYS A 51 9.83 -1.49 -5.44
N VAL A 52 9.44 -1.04 -4.26
CA VAL A 52 10.16 0.01 -3.51
C VAL A 52 11.10 -0.68 -2.53
N ASN A 53 12.40 -0.60 -2.81
CA ASN A 53 13.42 -1.23 -1.99
C ASN A 53 13.40 -0.64 -0.57
N ASN A 54 13.47 -1.51 0.44
CA ASN A 54 13.36 -1.15 1.85
C ASN A 54 12.03 -0.45 2.20
N GLY A 55 11.01 -0.57 1.34
CA GLY A 55 9.67 -0.04 1.58
C GLY A 55 8.87 -0.98 2.49
N GLY A 56 8.36 -0.46 3.60
CA GLY A 56 7.41 -1.17 4.46
C GLY A 56 5.95 -0.83 4.12
N HIS A 57 5.01 -1.30 4.94
CA HIS A 57 3.58 -1.05 4.76
C HIS A 57 3.24 0.45 4.65
N LEU A 58 3.89 1.27 5.48
CA LEU A 58 3.68 2.73 5.52
C LEU A 58 4.69 3.49 4.66
N MET A 59 5.17 2.88 3.56
CA MET A 59 6.18 3.49 2.68
C MET A 59 5.73 4.83 2.10
N ILE A 60 4.42 5.07 1.97
CA ILE A 60 3.90 6.36 1.53
C ILE A 60 4.30 7.52 2.46
N VAL A 61 4.47 7.25 3.76
CA VAL A 61 4.83 8.27 4.75
C VAL A 61 6.32 8.58 4.71
N ASN A 62 7.18 7.56 4.64
CA ASN A 62 8.63 7.73 4.76
C ASN A 62 9.40 7.72 3.44
N LYS A 63 8.76 7.35 2.32
CA LYS A 63 9.34 7.30 0.96
C LYS A 63 8.47 8.04 -0.06
N GLY A 64 7.65 9.00 0.39
CA GLY A 64 6.70 9.74 -0.46
C GLY A 64 7.35 10.37 -1.69
N LYS A 65 8.56 10.92 -1.57
CA LYS A 65 9.29 11.49 -2.73
C LYS A 65 9.62 10.43 -3.79
N GLU A 66 10.19 9.29 -3.39
CA GLU A 66 10.55 8.18 -4.29
C GLU A 66 9.31 7.64 -5.02
N ILE A 67 8.21 7.48 -4.29
CA ILE A 67 6.93 7.02 -4.84
C ILE A 67 6.34 8.07 -5.79
N GLY A 68 6.40 9.35 -5.44
CA GLY A 68 5.92 10.45 -6.28
C GLY A 68 6.69 10.56 -7.60
N ASP A 69 8.03 10.48 -7.55
CA ASP A 69 8.89 10.49 -8.74
C ASP A 69 8.56 9.27 -9.65
N LEU A 70 8.32 8.10 -9.06
CA LEU A 70 7.91 6.90 -9.79
C LEU A 70 6.54 7.09 -10.45
N ILE A 71 5.55 7.62 -9.74
CA ILE A 71 4.21 7.89 -10.29
C ILE A 71 4.30 8.85 -11.47
N ASN A 72 5.04 9.95 -11.33
CA ASN A 72 5.21 10.93 -12.41
C ASN A 72 5.84 10.28 -13.66
N LYS A 73 6.82 9.40 -13.49
CA LYS A 73 7.43 8.65 -14.59
C LYS A 73 6.47 7.66 -15.28
N ILE A 74 5.52 7.10 -14.52
CA ILE A 74 4.52 6.15 -15.07
C ILE A 74 3.44 6.90 -15.86
N LEU A 75 3.08 8.11 -15.42
CA LEU A 75 1.98 8.90 -15.98
C LEU A 75 2.40 9.93 -17.05
N SER A 76 3.71 10.19 -17.18
CA SER A 76 4.29 11.00 -18.26
C SER A 76 4.31 10.24 -19.57
#